data_AF-A0A1Q6E757-F1
#
_entry.id   AF-A0A1Q6E757-F1
#
_cell.length_a   1.000
_cell.length_b   1.000
_cell.length_c   1.000
_cell.angle_alpha   90.00
_cell.angle_beta   90.00
_cell.angle_gamma   90.00
#
_symmetry.space_group_name_H-M   'P 1'
#
loop_
_entity.id
_entity.type
_entity.pdbx_description
1 polymer ?
#
loop_
_entity_poly.entity_id
_entity_poly.type
_entity_poly.pdbx_seq_one_letter_code
_entity_poly.pdbx_strand_id
1 'polypeptide(L)'
;MNMKKTLVLLLAATAVFSPLRSQEVSGSHYDSVLRRIMEDDQRVRRQLDSLARAGTDVTELLPLYEEMARTDAANQRKALPILEEYLAGTLPLSDESLTTLYYVIQHADLPVQAKYAPFIRSLFERDIITNVEFAWFTDRLLVRQRKAQTYGLQSYVYAGTGDPFLYPVSRKVRKAWRRIGLPVSDLNEILTSFGEGYTPLLLSEEEFALFGHAVRFDADGIGRGVPDVSVHTEDGRTCTTNENGFYALIVNKHDLPGKLIFRYDGRVYEYPFGEFPDTDWEIIDATIP
;
A
#
# COMPACT_ATOMS: atom_id res chain seq x y z
N MET A 1 28.89 -81.35 -34.88
CA MET A 1 27.76 -80.40 -34.73
C MET A 1 27.58 -80.12 -33.24
N ASN A 2 27.81 -78.86 -32.86
CA ASN A 2 27.68 -78.23 -31.53
C ASN A 2 28.54 -78.70 -30.33
N MET A 3 29.68 -78.01 -30.25
CA MET A 3 30.61 -77.81 -29.15
C MET A 3 29.93 -77.09 -27.96
N LYS A 4 30.05 -77.61 -26.72
CA LYS A 4 29.89 -76.81 -25.49
C LYS A 4 31.24 -76.76 -24.78
N LYS A 5 31.89 -75.60 -24.85
CA LYS A 5 33.10 -75.28 -24.09
C LYS A 5 32.71 -74.63 -22.77
N THR A 6 33.20 -75.21 -21.69
CA THR A 6 33.40 -74.57 -20.38
C THR A 6 34.53 -73.55 -20.51
N LEU A 7 34.40 -72.33 -19.94
CA LEU A 7 35.29 -71.80 -18.89
C LEU A 7 34.93 -70.35 -18.51
N VAL A 8 35.04 -70.14 -17.20
CA VAL A 8 34.95 -68.92 -16.38
C VAL A 8 36.05 -67.89 -16.76
N LEU A 9 35.79 -66.58 -16.60
CA LEU A 9 36.52 -65.62 -15.71
C LEU A 9 36.44 -64.13 -16.17
N LEU A 10 36.22 -63.26 -15.17
CA LEU A 10 36.77 -61.92 -14.94
C LEU A 10 36.04 -60.62 -15.40
N LEU A 11 35.97 -59.71 -14.41
CA LEU A 11 35.52 -58.32 -14.36
C LEU A 11 36.06 -57.41 -15.47
N ALA A 12 35.20 -56.47 -15.91
CA ALA A 12 35.61 -55.09 -16.19
C ALA A 12 34.40 -54.15 -15.98
N ALA A 13 34.36 -53.47 -14.84
CA ALA A 13 33.48 -52.33 -14.60
C ALA A 13 33.94 -51.17 -15.48
N THR A 14 33.16 -50.84 -16.51
CA THR A 14 33.33 -49.59 -17.27
C THR A 14 32.33 -48.58 -16.72
N ALA A 15 32.84 -47.67 -15.90
CA ALA A 15 32.13 -46.46 -15.52
C ALA A 15 31.94 -45.60 -16.78
N VAL A 16 30.73 -45.60 -17.33
CA VAL A 16 30.33 -44.60 -18.31
C VAL A 16 30.12 -43.30 -17.55
N PHE A 17 31.15 -42.46 -17.55
CA PHE A 17 31.03 -41.04 -17.23
C PHE A 17 30.04 -40.42 -18.22
N SER A 18 28.79 -40.28 -17.80
CA SER A 18 27.86 -39.36 -18.43
C SER A 18 28.09 -37.99 -17.81
N PRO A 19 28.35 -36.92 -18.58
CA PRO A 19 28.34 -35.58 -18.03
C PRO A 19 26.89 -35.19 -17.72
N LEU A 20 26.49 -35.38 -16.47
CA LEU A 20 25.36 -34.70 -15.86
C LEU A 20 25.80 -33.28 -15.51
N ARG A 21 25.50 -32.31 -16.38
CA ARG A 21 25.11 -30.93 -15.99
C ARG A 21 24.66 -30.13 -17.22
N SER A 22 23.40 -30.29 -17.59
CA SER A 22 22.65 -29.12 -18.04
C SER A 22 22.46 -28.27 -16.79
N GLN A 23 23.08 -27.10 -16.74
CA GLN A 23 23.02 -26.23 -15.59
C GLN A 23 21.61 -25.64 -15.42
N GLU A 24 20.84 -26.17 -14.47
CA GLU A 24 19.79 -25.45 -13.71
C GLU A 24 20.39 -24.32 -12.84
N VAL A 25 21.27 -23.48 -13.39
CA VAL A 25 22.10 -22.53 -12.59
C VAL A 25 21.72 -21.06 -12.80
N SER A 26 20.68 -20.76 -13.58
CA SER A 26 20.20 -19.37 -13.73
C SER A 26 19.19 -18.95 -12.64
N GLY A 27 18.26 -19.82 -12.23
CA GLY A 27 17.34 -19.54 -11.11
C GLY A 27 18.05 -19.44 -9.76
N SER A 28 19.07 -20.27 -9.51
CA SER A 28 19.64 -20.44 -8.16
C SER A 28 20.35 -19.22 -7.56
N HIS A 29 21.01 -18.37 -8.37
CA HIS A 29 21.70 -17.18 -7.85
C HIS A 29 20.72 -16.04 -7.55
N TYR A 30 19.90 -15.67 -8.53
CA TYR A 30 18.95 -14.58 -8.37
C TYR A 30 17.86 -14.89 -7.35
N ASP A 31 17.41 -16.16 -7.27
CA ASP A 31 16.53 -16.59 -6.18
C ASP A 31 17.18 -16.41 -4.80
N SER A 32 18.48 -16.65 -4.68
CA SER A 32 19.21 -16.43 -3.42
C SER A 32 19.36 -14.95 -3.08
N VAL A 33 19.57 -14.09 -4.09
CA VAL A 33 19.61 -12.63 -3.89
C VAL A 33 18.23 -12.11 -3.43
N LEU A 34 17.15 -12.56 -4.08
CA LEU A 34 15.79 -12.14 -3.73
C LEU A 34 15.38 -12.67 -2.35
N ARG A 35 15.72 -13.92 -2.01
CA ARG A 35 15.52 -14.43 -0.64
C ARG A 35 16.20 -13.54 0.40
N ARG A 36 17.43 -13.10 0.13
CA ARG A 36 18.13 -12.19 1.03
C ARG A 36 17.45 -10.83 1.16
N ILE A 37 16.94 -10.30 0.05
CA ILE A 37 16.14 -9.06 0.03
C ILE A 37 14.89 -9.19 0.89
N MET A 38 14.18 -10.34 0.79
CA MET A 38 13.03 -10.63 1.64
C MET A 38 13.41 -10.70 3.12
N GLU A 39 14.52 -11.38 3.46
CA GLU A 39 15.01 -11.43 4.84
C GLU A 39 15.32 -10.05 5.39
N ASP A 40 16.02 -9.21 4.62
CA ASP A 40 16.41 -7.86 5.02
C ASP A 40 15.19 -6.95 5.17
N ASP A 41 14.21 -7.00 4.25
CA ASP A 41 12.93 -6.27 4.32
C ASP A 41 12.14 -6.65 5.59
N GLN A 42 11.92 -7.95 5.79
CA GLN A 42 11.07 -8.42 6.88
C GLN A 42 11.75 -8.31 8.25
N ARG A 43 13.08 -8.30 8.33
CA ARG A 43 13.81 -8.15 9.60
C ARG A 43 13.47 -6.84 10.31
N VAL A 44 13.58 -5.71 9.60
CA VAL A 44 13.36 -4.38 10.20
C VAL A 44 11.88 -4.20 10.56
N ARG A 45 10.97 -4.68 9.70
CA ARG A 45 9.52 -4.65 9.93
C ARG A 45 9.10 -5.44 11.16
N ARG A 46 9.61 -6.66 11.34
CA ARG A 46 9.33 -7.48 12.55
C ARG A 46 9.80 -6.79 13.83
N GLN A 47 10.94 -6.09 13.78
CA GLN A 47 11.46 -5.36 14.94
C GLN A 47 10.57 -4.15 15.27
N LEU A 48 10.19 -3.37 14.25
CA LEU A 48 9.23 -2.27 14.40
C LEU A 48 7.90 -2.75 14.99
N ASP A 49 7.30 -3.79 14.41
CA ASP A 49 6.02 -4.33 14.86
C ASP A 49 6.09 -4.82 16.31
N SER A 50 7.18 -5.49 16.70
CA SER A 50 7.38 -5.98 18.06
C SER A 50 7.45 -4.84 19.08
N LEU A 51 8.18 -3.76 18.76
CA LEU A 51 8.34 -2.62 19.67
C LEU A 51 7.07 -1.77 19.73
N ALA A 52 6.41 -1.54 18.59
CA ALA A 52 5.12 -0.86 18.55
C ALA A 52 4.06 -1.60 19.40
N ARG A 53 3.99 -2.93 19.31
CA ARG A 53 3.10 -3.75 20.17
C ARG A 53 3.47 -3.72 21.65
N ALA A 54 4.74 -3.47 21.97
CA ALA A 54 5.19 -3.29 23.36
C ALA A 54 4.87 -1.89 23.91
N GLY A 55 4.28 -1.00 23.10
CA GLY A 55 3.96 0.37 23.48
C GLY A 55 5.18 1.30 23.53
N THR A 56 6.25 0.97 22.80
CA THR A 56 7.42 1.83 22.66
C THR A 56 7.03 3.17 22.05
N ASP A 57 7.54 4.26 22.62
CA ASP A 57 7.27 5.62 22.13
C ASP A 57 7.73 5.78 20.67
N VAL A 58 6.93 6.49 19.87
CA VAL A 58 7.20 6.66 18.44
C VAL A 58 8.56 7.32 18.16
N THR A 59 9.03 8.20 19.04
CA THR A 59 10.33 8.87 18.91
C THR A 59 11.49 7.89 19.03
N GLU A 60 11.34 6.83 19.84
CA GLU A 60 12.32 5.75 19.97
C GLU A 60 12.31 4.80 18.76
N LEU A 61 11.22 4.80 17.97
CA LEU A 61 11.10 4.00 16.75
C LEU A 61 11.70 4.70 15.51
N LEU A 62 11.98 6.01 15.58
CA LEU A 62 12.48 6.80 14.43
C LEU A 62 13.73 6.19 13.76
N PRO A 63 14.77 5.72 14.49
CA PRO A 63 15.94 5.13 13.86
C PRO A 63 15.61 3.86 13.05
N LEU A 64 14.61 3.09 13.47
CA LEU A 64 14.17 1.89 12.75
C LEU A 64 13.36 2.23 11.51
N TYR A 65 12.54 3.29 11.54
CA TYR A 65 11.89 3.81 10.35
C TYR A 65 12.92 4.27 9.30
N GLU A 66 13.99 4.95 9.73
CA GLU A 66 15.10 5.34 8.85
C GLU A 66 15.88 4.14 8.32
N GLU A 67 16.11 3.10 9.13
CA GLU A 67 16.71 1.84 8.68
C GLU A 67 15.83 1.14 7.64
N MET A 68 14.52 1.10 7.88
CA MET A 68 13.55 0.50 6.96
C MET A 68 13.56 1.23 5.62
N ALA A 69 13.51 2.57 5.61
CA ALA A 69 13.56 3.36 4.37
C ALA A 69 14.87 3.14 3.60
N ARG A 70 16.02 3.07 4.29
CA ARG A 70 17.32 2.75 3.67
C ARG A 70 17.35 1.34 3.09
N THR A 71 16.74 0.38 3.79
CA THR A 71 16.61 -1.02 3.36
C THR A 71 15.71 -1.13 2.13
N ASP A 72 14.54 -0.51 2.13
CA ASP A 72 13.61 -0.45 1.00
C ASP A 72 14.31 0.11 -0.25
N ALA A 73 15.03 1.23 -0.12
CA ALA A 73 15.77 1.82 -1.23
C ALA A 73 16.90 0.92 -1.75
N ALA A 74 17.62 0.22 -0.85
CA ALA A 74 18.67 -0.73 -1.23
C ALA A 74 18.10 -1.97 -1.94
N ASN A 75 16.95 -2.46 -1.47
CA ASN A 75 16.24 -3.58 -2.04
C ASN A 75 15.72 -3.25 -3.44
N GLN A 76 15.11 -2.07 -3.63
CA GLN A 76 14.68 -1.59 -4.95
C GLN A 76 15.83 -1.53 -5.95
N ARG A 77 16.99 -0.96 -5.57
CA ARG A 77 18.16 -0.88 -6.45
C ARG A 77 18.67 -2.25 -6.93
N LYS A 78 18.52 -3.29 -6.11
CA LYS A 78 18.96 -4.66 -6.43
C LYS A 78 17.89 -5.45 -7.20
N ALA A 79 16.65 -5.35 -6.77
CA ALA A 79 15.56 -6.21 -7.24
C ALA A 79 14.97 -5.74 -8.57
N LEU A 80 14.86 -4.43 -8.81
CA LEU A 80 14.23 -3.92 -10.03
C LEU A 80 14.98 -4.34 -11.31
N PRO A 81 16.33 -4.33 -11.37
CA PRO A 81 17.04 -4.90 -12.52
C PRO A 81 16.75 -6.40 -12.74
N ILE A 82 16.62 -7.18 -11.66
CA ILE A 82 16.28 -8.62 -11.75
C ILE A 82 14.87 -8.80 -12.32
N LEU A 83 13.92 -7.94 -11.91
CA LEU A 83 12.58 -7.93 -12.45
C LEU A 83 12.57 -7.58 -13.94
N GLU A 84 13.39 -6.63 -14.41
CA GLU A 84 13.49 -6.31 -15.84
C GLU A 84 13.95 -7.52 -16.67
N GLU A 85 14.96 -8.27 -16.21
CA GLU A 85 15.39 -9.51 -16.88
C GLU A 85 14.30 -10.59 -16.87
N TYR A 86 13.56 -10.72 -15.76
CA TYR A 86 12.40 -11.61 -15.69
C TYR A 86 11.33 -11.22 -16.72
N LEU A 87 10.99 -9.93 -16.81
CA LEU A 87 9.99 -9.41 -17.74
C LEU A 87 10.45 -9.51 -19.21
N ALA A 88 11.76 -9.45 -19.46
CA ALA A 88 12.35 -9.69 -20.77
C ALA A 88 12.33 -11.19 -21.17
N GLY A 89 11.96 -12.09 -20.24
CA GLY A 89 11.97 -13.53 -20.46
C GLY A 89 13.37 -14.14 -20.48
N THR A 90 14.39 -13.40 -20.06
CA THR A 90 15.80 -13.84 -20.05
C THR A 90 16.17 -14.52 -18.74
N LEU A 91 15.35 -14.38 -17.70
CA LEU A 91 15.59 -14.94 -16.37
C LEU A 91 14.34 -15.64 -15.82
N PRO A 92 14.35 -16.96 -15.60
CA PRO A 92 13.32 -17.62 -14.81
C PRO A 92 13.53 -17.35 -13.31
N LEU A 93 12.43 -17.17 -12.58
CA LEU A 93 12.42 -16.99 -11.11
C LEU A 93 11.40 -17.93 -10.48
N SER A 94 11.69 -18.36 -9.26
CA SER A 94 10.73 -19.10 -8.42
C SER A 94 9.54 -18.23 -8.00
N ASP A 95 8.42 -18.84 -7.62
CA ASP A 95 7.26 -18.10 -7.11
C ASP A 95 7.60 -17.32 -5.83
N GLU A 96 8.46 -17.85 -4.96
CA GLU A 96 8.98 -17.15 -3.77
C GLU A 96 9.71 -15.84 -4.14
N SER A 97 10.53 -15.88 -5.19
CA SER A 97 11.20 -14.71 -5.74
C SER A 97 10.22 -13.70 -6.33
N LEU A 98 9.16 -14.17 -6.99
CA LEU A 98 8.12 -13.30 -7.54
C LEU A 98 7.31 -12.62 -6.43
N THR A 99 7.01 -13.33 -5.34
CA THR A 99 6.43 -12.74 -4.13
C THR A 99 7.37 -11.69 -3.52
N THR A 100 8.68 -11.94 -3.47
CA THR A 100 9.67 -10.94 -3.04
C THR A 100 9.59 -9.66 -3.87
N LEU A 101 9.50 -9.79 -5.19
CA LEU A 101 9.36 -8.64 -6.09
C LEU A 101 8.07 -7.86 -5.83
N TYR A 102 6.96 -8.55 -5.51
CA TYR A 102 5.73 -7.89 -5.06
C TYR A 102 5.98 -6.99 -3.83
N TYR A 103 6.64 -7.48 -2.78
CA TYR A 103 6.90 -6.67 -1.57
C TYR A 103 7.80 -5.46 -1.87
N VAL A 104 8.84 -5.64 -2.68
CA VAL A 104 9.71 -4.52 -3.08
C VAL A 104 8.92 -3.44 -3.82
N ILE A 105 8.04 -3.82 -4.75
CA ILE A 105 7.20 -2.88 -5.51
C ILE A 105 6.15 -2.23 -4.60
N GLN A 106 5.52 -3.01 -3.71
CA GLN A 106 4.53 -2.56 -2.74
C GLN A 106 5.08 -1.43 -1.85
N HIS A 107 6.38 -1.45 -1.55
CA HIS A 107 7.08 -0.44 -0.75
C HIS A 107 7.75 0.67 -1.57
N ALA A 108 7.80 0.55 -2.90
CA ALA A 108 8.40 1.56 -3.78
C ALA A 108 7.56 2.84 -3.89
N ASP A 109 8.10 3.87 -4.55
CA ASP A 109 7.39 5.12 -4.81
C ASP A 109 6.31 4.98 -5.91
N LEU A 110 5.49 6.03 -6.10
CA LEU A 110 4.39 6.00 -7.06
C LEU A 110 4.85 5.71 -8.51
N PRO A 111 5.93 6.33 -9.05
CA PRO A 111 6.43 6.00 -10.37
C PRO A 111 6.76 4.51 -10.56
N VAL A 112 7.45 3.89 -9.60
CA VAL A 112 7.78 2.46 -9.66
C VAL A 112 6.52 1.60 -9.55
N GLN A 113 5.62 1.91 -8.62
CA GLN A 113 4.35 1.19 -8.48
C GLN A 113 3.51 1.25 -9.75
N ALA A 114 3.35 2.43 -10.35
CA ALA A 114 2.61 2.61 -11.59
C ALA A 114 3.23 1.83 -12.74
N LYS A 115 4.57 1.85 -12.86
CA LYS A 115 5.31 1.11 -13.90
C LYS A 115 5.06 -0.39 -13.82
N TYR A 116 5.11 -0.98 -12.62
CA TYR A 116 5.00 -2.43 -12.43
C TYR A 116 3.61 -2.92 -12.02
N ALA A 117 2.59 -2.05 -12.00
CA ALA A 117 1.21 -2.47 -11.73
C ALA A 117 0.73 -3.63 -12.64
N PRO A 118 1.08 -3.70 -13.95
CA PRO A 118 0.75 -4.87 -14.78
C PRO A 118 1.42 -6.17 -14.31
N PHE A 119 2.64 -6.10 -13.77
CA PHE A 119 3.32 -7.27 -13.18
C PHE A 119 2.60 -7.73 -11.91
N ILE A 120 2.19 -6.82 -11.02
CA ILE A 120 1.43 -7.19 -9.82
C ILE A 120 0.10 -7.88 -10.18
N ARG A 121 -0.58 -7.39 -11.22
CA ARG A 121 -1.78 -8.05 -11.75
C ARG A 121 -1.49 -9.47 -12.25
N SER A 122 -0.37 -9.68 -12.96
CA SER A 122 -0.03 -11.02 -13.45
C SER A 122 0.31 -11.99 -12.31
N LEU A 123 0.90 -11.51 -11.21
CA LEU A 123 1.11 -12.33 -10.01
C LEU A 123 -0.22 -12.76 -9.38
N PHE A 124 -1.20 -11.86 -9.33
CA PHE A 124 -2.54 -12.16 -8.82
C PHE A 124 -3.26 -13.17 -9.72
N GLU A 125 -3.21 -13.00 -11.04
CA GLU A 125 -3.84 -13.92 -12.01
C GLU A 125 -3.21 -15.32 -12.02
N ARG A 126 -2.00 -15.46 -11.46
CA ARG A 126 -1.27 -16.73 -11.31
C ARG A 126 -1.34 -17.32 -9.90
N ASP A 127 -2.15 -16.73 -9.01
CA ASP A 127 -2.26 -17.13 -7.60
C ASP A 127 -0.93 -17.10 -6.82
N ILE A 128 0.02 -16.25 -7.22
CA ILE A 128 1.34 -16.09 -6.55
C ILE A 128 1.25 -15.13 -5.36
N ILE A 129 0.34 -14.16 -5.45
CA ILE A 129 -0.02 -13.28 -4.34
C ILE A 129 -1.49 -13.50 -3.98
N THR A 130 -1.79 -13.32 -2.71
CA THR A 130 -3.14 -13.49 -2.18
C THR A 130 -4.09 -12.38 -2.64
N ASN A 131 -5.40 -12.64 -2.52
CA ASN A 131 -6.45 -11.66 -2.81
C ASN A 131 -6.27 -10.36 -2.00
N VAL A 132 -5.85 -10.47 -0.74
CA VAL A 132 -5.64 -9.32 0.14
C VAL A 132 -4.38 -8.54 -0.24
N GLU A 133 -3.30 -9.22 -0.64
CA GLU A 133 -2.08 -8.57 -1.14
C GLU A 133 -2.36 -7.76 -2.42
N PHE A 134 -3.11 -8.33 -3.36
CA PHE A 134 -3.54 -7.62 -4.56
C PHE A 134 -4.41 -6.39 -4.23
N ALA A 135 -5.35 -6.55 -3.28
CA ALA A 135 -6.21 -5.46 -2.83
C ALA A 135 -5.42 -4.34 -2.15
N TRP A 136 -4.45 -4.67 -1.29
CA TRP A 136 -3.58 -3.70 -0.63
C TRP A 136 -2.75 -2.89 -1.62
N PHE A 137 -2.13 -3.55 -2.60
CA PHE A 137 -1.37 -2.85 -3.63
C PHE A 137 -2.25 -1.93 -4.47
N THR A 138 -3.41 -2.43 -4.88
CA THR A 138 -4.37 -1.66 -5.69
C THR A 138 -4.78 -0.37 -4.97
N ASP A 139 -5.20 -0.48 -3.71
CA ASP A 139 -5.64 0.69 -2.95
C ASP A 139 -4.48 1.65 -2.64
N ARG A 140 -3.28 1.14 -2.35
CA ARG A 140 -2.10 1.99 -2.14
C ARG A 140 -1.74 2.82 -3.37
N LEU A 141 -1.79 2.20 -4.55
CA LEU A 141 -1.58 2.89 -5.81
C LEU A 141 -2.63 3.98 -6.04
N LEU A 142 -3.92 3.64 -5.83
CA LEU A 142 -5.04 4.58 -5.99
C LEU A 142 -4.92 5.77 -5.03
N VAL A 143 -4.67 5.54 -3.75
CA VAL A 143 -4.53 6.62 -2.75
C VAL A 143 -3.37 7.54 -3.11
N ARG A 144 -2.23 7.01 -3.57
CA ARG A 144 -1.10 7.84 -4.01
C ARG A 144 -1.39 8.65 -5.27
N GLN A 145 -2.36 8.22 -6.07
CA GLN A 145 -2.92 8.96 -7.20
C GLN A 145 -4.11 9.85 -6.80
N ARG A 146 -4.40 9.97 -5.49
CA ARG A 146 -5.57 10.69 -4.95
C ARG A 146 -6.90 10.20 -5.51
N LYS A 147 -7.00 8.89 -5.75
CA LYS A 147 -8.20 8.20 -6.21
C LYS A 147 -8.92 7.52 -5.05
N ALA A 148 -10.22 7.31 -5.21
CA ALA A 148 -11.01 6.52 -4.29
C ALA A 148 -10.54 5.05 -4.32
N GLN A 149 -10.41 4.45 -3.14
CA GLN A 149 -9.98 3.06 -2.97
C GLN A 149 -11.01 2.08 -3.54
N THR A 150 -10.57 0.96 -4.07
CA THR A 150 -11.47 -0.09 -4.54
C THR A 150 -11.87 -1.03 -3.39
N TYR A 151 -10.94 -1.32 -2.48
CA TYR A 151 -11.13 -2.30 -1.41
C TYR A 151 -11.19 -1.69 0.00
N GLY A 152 -10.78 -0.43 0.17
CA GLY A 152 -10.84 0.29 1.44
C GLY A 152 -9.80 -0.17 2.46
N LEU A 153 -8.57 -0.46 2.03
CA LEU A 153 -7.52 -1.02 2.91
C LEU A 153 -6.42 -0.06 3.34
N GLN A 154 -6.43 1.19 2.87
CA GLN A 154 -5.52 2.25 3.31
C GLN A 154 -6.24 3.25 4.21
N SER A 155 -5.57 3.60 5.31
CA SER A 155 -5.95 4.66 6.22
C SER A 155 -4.84 5.71 6.28
N TYR A 156 -5.18 6.86 6.86
CA TYR A 156 -4.25 7.92 7.19
C TYR A 156 -4.33 8.19 8.69
N VAL A 157 -3.20 8.53 9.30
CA VAL A 157 -3.15 8.99 10.69
C VAL A 157 -2.76 10.46 10.67
N TYR A 158 -3.62 11.33 11.20
CA TYR A 158 -3.29 12.74 11.32
C TYR A 158 -2.35 12.95 12.51
N ALA A 159 -1.18 13.55 12.28
CA ALA A 159 -0.14 13.65 13.30
C ALA A 159 -0.55 14.47 14.54
N GLY A 160 -1.45 15.44 14.37
CA GLY A 160 -1.90 16.29 15.49
C GLY A 160 -2.94 15.64 16.42
N THR A 161 -3.67 14.63 15.95
CA THR A 161 -4.71 13.95 16.74
C THR A 161 -4.34 12.51 17.07
N GLY A 162 -3.47 11.88 16.28
CA GLY A 162 -3.08 10.48 16.42
C GLY A 162 -4.13 9.48 15.94
N ASP A 163 -5.31 9.95 15.52
CA ASP A 163 -6.40 9.08 15.09
C ASP A 163 -6.25 8.63 13.64
N PRO A 164 -6.42 7.32 13.35
CA PRO A 164 -6.55 6.85 12.00
C PRO A 164 -7.94 7.17 11.44
N PHE A 165 -8.00 7.47 10.15
CA PHE A 165 -9.25 7.50 9.39
C PHE A 165 -9.05 6.91 7.99
N LEU A 166 -10.13 6.43 7.39
CA LEU A 166 -10.09 5.76 6.09
C LEU A 166 -10.00 6.78 4.95
N TYR A 167 -9.09 6.58 4.00
CA TYR A 167 -9.16 7.33 2.74
C TYR A 167 -10.48 7.03 2.02
N PRO A 168 -11.01 7.94 1.18
CA PRO A 168 -12.26 7.72 0.47
C PRO A 168 -12.27 6.39 -0.31
N VAL A 169 -13.41 5.70 -0.28
CA VAL A 169 -13.60 4.38 -0.85
C VAL A 169 -14.71 4.41 -1.88
N SER A 170 -14.57 3.68 -2.98
CA SER A 170 -15.66 3.49 -3.92
C SER A 170 -16.86 2.84 -3.25
N ARG A 171 -18.06 3.38 -3.51
CA ARG A 171 -19.33 2.78 -3.07
C ARG A 171 -19.54 1.36 -3.59
N LYS A 172 -18.79 0.95 -4.63
CA LYS A 172 -18.76 -0.42 -5.18
C LYS A 172 -17.91 -1.40 -4.37
N VAL A 173 -17.30 -1.00 -3.25
CA VAL A 173 -16.37 -1.81 -2.43
C VAL A 173 -16.90 -3.20 -2.09
N ARG A 174 -18.15 -3.32 -1.64
CA ARG A 174 -18.77 -4.63 -1.33
C ARG A 174 -18.82 -5.57 -2.54
N LYS A 175 -19.05 -5.02 -3.74
CA LYS A 175 -19.04 -5.79 -5.00
C LYS A 175 -17.61 -6.17 -5.37
N ALA A 176 -16.64 -5.28 -5.15
CA ALA A 176 -15.23 -5.55 -5.42
C ALA A 176 -14.70 -6.68 -4.53
N TRP A 177 -14.99 -6.66 -3.23
CA TRP A 177 -14.64 -7.73 -2.29
C TRP A 177 -15.20 -9.09 -2.71
N ARG A 178 -16.50 -9.15 -3.03
CA ARG A 178 -17.12 -10.40 -3.54
C ARG A 178 -16.46 -10.91 -4.81
N ARG A 179 -16.06 -10.02 -5.72
CA ARG A 179 -15.46 -10.40 -7.01
C ARG A 179 -14.13 -11.12 -6.84
N ILE A 180 -13.33 -10.74 -5.85
CA ILE A 180 -12.04 -11.35 -5.56
C ILE A 180 -12.08 -12.28 -4.34
N GLY A 181 -13.27 -12.67 -3.88
CA GLY A 181 -13.43 -13.66 -2.80
C GLY A 181 -12.94 -13.22 -1.42
N LEU A 182 -12.87 -11.91 -1.12
CA LEU A 182 -12.56 -11.45 0.25
C LEU A 182 -13.81 -11.51 1.15
N PRO A 183 -13.68 -11.84 2.45
CA PRO A 183 -14.83 -11.96 3.35
C PRO A 183 -15.49 -10.60 3.65
N VAL A 184 -16.77 -10.44 3.32
CA VAL A 184 -17.49 -9.17 3.55
C VAL A 184 -17.61 -8.81 5.05
N SER A 185 -17.46 -9.78 5.95
CA SER A 185 -17.33 -9.56 7.39
C SER A 185 -16.18 -8.61 7.72
N ASP A 186 -15.02 -8.84 7.12
CA ASP A 186 -13.79 -8.11 7.44
C ASP A 186 -13.90 -6.68 6.90
N LEU A 187 -14.56 -6.50 5.75
CA LEU A 187 -14.93 -5.17 5.25
C LEU A 187 -15.84 -4.41 6.23
N ASN A 188 -16.83 -5.08 6.82
CA ASN A 188 -17.69 -4.42 7.81
C ASN A 188 -16.87 -3.98 9.03
N GLU A 189 -15.99 -4.84 9.52
CA GLU A 189 -15.09 -4.52 10.63
C GLU A 189 -14.26 -3.28 10.32
N ILE A 190 -13.58 -3.25 9.16
CA ILE A 190 -12.81 -2.10 8.69
C ILE A 190 -13.67 -0.83 8.63
N LEU A 191 -14.85 -0.88 8.01
CA LEU A 191 -15.72 0.30 7.88
C LEU A 191 -16.28 0.81 9.23
N THR A 192 -16.11 0.04 10.31
CA THR A 192 -16.57 0.39 11.66
C THR A 192 -15.43 0.55 12.66
N SER A 193 -14.16 0.37 12.26
CA SER A 193 -13.01 0.39 13.16
C SER A 193 -12.43 1.78 13.44
N PHE A 194 -13.03 2.83 12.87
CA PHE A 194 -12.55 4.20 13.00
C PHE A 194 -13.28 4.93 14.14
N GLY A 195 -12.57 5.84 14.81
CA GLY A 195 -13.09 6.57 15.96
C GLY A 195 -14.36 7.37 15.65
N GLU A 196 -15.13 7.69 16.70
CA GLU A 196 -16.35 8.49 16.57
C GLU A 196 -16.07 9.80 15.81
N GLY A 197 -16.86 10.04 14.75
CA GLY A 197 -16.71 11.19 13.87
C GLY A 197 -15.85 11.00 12.62
N TYR A 198 -15.11 9.89 12.49
CA TYR A 198 -14.40 9.53 11.24
C TYR A 198 -15.23 8.57 10.37
N THR A 199 -16.39 9.04 9.92
CA THR A 199 -17.28 8.22 9.07
C THR A 199 -16.61 7.94 7.73
N PRO A 200 -16.54 6.67 7.27
CA PRO A 200 -15.99 6.33 5.97
C PRO A 200 -16.66 7.07 4.82
N LEU A 201 -15.86 7.69 3.95
CA LEU A 201 -16.34 8.46 2.80
C LEU A 201 -16.52 7.53 1.59
N LEU A 202 -17.76 7.14 1.31
CA LEU A 202 -18.10 6.27 0.17
C LEU A 202 -18.50 7.09 -1.05
N LEU A 203 -17.69 7.02 -2.13
CA LEU A 203 -17.85 7.84 -3.34
C LEU A 203 -18.40 7.05 -4.54
N SER A 204 -19.24 7.69 -5.35
CA SER A 204 -19.48 7.33 -6.76
C SER A 204 -18.41 7.96 -7.66
N GLU A 205 -18.51 7.68 -8.97
CA GLU A 205 -17.60 8.21 -9.99
C GLU A 205 -17.78 9.72 -10.22
N GLU A 206 -18.95 10.27 -9.87
CA GLU A 206 -19.34 11.68 -10.03
C GLU A 206 -19.10 12.52 -8.77
N GLU A 207 -18.64 11.90 -7.69
CA GLU A 207 -18.47 12.52 -6.38
C GLU A 207 -16.99 12.74 -6.05
N PHE A 208 -16.72 13.83 -5.35
CA PHE A 208 -15.39 14.21 -4.88
C PHE A 208 -15.42 14.49 -3.39
N ALA A 209 -14.42 14.02 -2.64
CA ALA A 209 -14.32 14.29 -1.20
C ALA A 209 -13.37 15.45 -0.89
N LEU A 210 -13.86 16.44 -0.16
CA LEU A 210 -13.06 17.48 0.49
C LEU A 210 -13.09 17.21 1.98
N PHE A 211 -11.96 16.92 2.59
CA PHE A 211 -11.89 16.59 4.02
C PHE A 211 -10.58 17.06 4.62
N GLY A 212 -10.46 17.03 5.94
CA GLY A 212 -9.25 17.44 6.64
C GLY A 212 -9.55 17.83 8.07
N HIS A 213 -8.63 18.57 8.68
CA HIS A 213 -8.73 18.98 10.06
C HIS A 213 -8.70 20.50 10.20
N ALA A 214 -9.63 21.06 10.97
CA ALA A 214 -9.48 22.38 11.56
C ALA A 214 -8.63 22.25 12.83
N VAL A 215 -7.48 22.92 12.85
CA VAL A 215 -6.49 22.79 13.91
C VAL A 215 -6.02 24.13 14.44
N ARG A 216 -5.70 24.15 15.73
CA ARG A 216 -5.01 25.24 16.40
C ARG A 216 -3.66 24.75 16.87
N PHE A 217 -2.61 25.51 16.55
CA PHE A 217 -1.26 25.19 17.01
C PHE A 217 -1.02 25.81 18.38
N ASP A 218 -0.54 25.01 19.33
CA ASP A 218 -0.07 25.50 20.61
C ASP A 218 1.36 26.07 20.52
N ALA A 219 1.88 26.59 21.64
CA ALA A 219 3.21 27.19 21.71
C ALA A 219 4.33 26.19 21.39
N ASP A 220 4.07 24.89 21.53
CA ASP A 220 5.00 23.79 21.24
C ASP A 220 4.95 23.36 19.75
N GLY A 221 4.07 23.99 18.96
CA GLY A 221 3.90 23.70 17.54
C GLY A 221 3.05 22.47 17.25
N ILE A 222 2.34 21.93 18.25
CA ILE A 222 1.48 20.77 18.10
C ILE A 222 0.08 21.26 17.70
N GLY A 223 -0.40 20.79 16.55
CA GLY A 223 -1.75 21.07 16.06
C GLY A 223 -2.78 20.26 16.84
N ARG A 224 -3.73 20.93 17.50
CA ARG A 224 -4.87 20.30 18.18
C ARG A 224 -6.15 20.58 17.40
N GLY A 225 -6.99 19.56 17.26
CA GLY A 225 -8.31 19.70 16.63
C GLY A 225 -9.16 20.79 17.28
N VAL A 226 -9.90 21.54 16.46
CA VAL A 226 -10.87 22.54 16.91
C VAL A 226 -12.28 22.03 16.58
N PRO A 227 -13.08 21.65 17.60
CA PRO A 227 -14.46 21.20 17.39
C PRO A 227 -15.39 22.35 17.03
N ASP A 228 -16.58 22.00 16.57
CA ASP A 228 -17.69 22.92 16.33
C ASP A 228 -17.39 24.04 15.31
N VAL A 229 -16.40 23.84 14.44
CA VAL A 229 -16.10 24.75 13.33
C VAL A 229 -17.08 24.45 12.19
N SER A 230 -17.86 25.45 11.79
CA SER A 230 -18.76 25.30 10.64
C SER A 230 -17.97 25.45 9.35
N VAL A 231 -17.96 24.40 8.54
CA VAL A 231 -17.32 24.37 7.22
C VAL A 231 -18.39 24.45 6.16
N HIS A 232 -18.21 25.31 5.16
CA HIS A 232 -19.13 25.41 4.04
C HIS A 232 -18.44 25.71 2.73
N THR A 233 -19.16 25.40 1.67
CA THR A 233 -18.81 25.65 0.27
C THR A 233 -19.68 26.78 -0.28
N GLU A 234 -19.27 27.36 -1.40
CA GLU A 234 -19.93 28.52 -2.02
C GLU A 234 -21.35 28.23 -2.50
N ASP A 235 -21.65 26.96 -2.81
CA ASP A 235 -22.97 26.49 -3.20
C ASP A 235 -23.90 26.16 -2.02
N GLY A 236 -23.42 26.33 -0.79
CA GLY A 236 -24.20 26.18 0.43
C GLY A 236 -24.14 24.80 1.09
N ARG A 237 -23.32 23.84 0.62
CA ARG A 237 -23.11 22.59 1.40
C ARG A 237 -22.33 22.92 2.67
N THR A 238 -22.74 22.31 3.79
CA THR A 238 -22.14 22.58 5.11
C THR A 238 -21.87 21.29 5.87
N CYS A 239 -20.87 21.32 6.74
CA CYS A 239 -20.66 20.35 7.81
C CYS A 239 -20.05 21.06 9.04
N THR A 240 -19.84 20.32 10.11
CA THR A 240 -19.21 20.80 11.33
C THR A 240 -18.09 19.85 11.71
N THR A 241 -16.98 20.38 12.22
CA THR A 241 -15.87 19.56 12.70
C THR A 241 -16.27 18.74 13.92
N ASN A 242 -15.75 17.51 14.03
CA ASN A 242 -15.92 16.69 15.23
C ASN A 242 -14.98 17.15 16.38
N GLU A 243 -14.99 16.43 17.50
CA GLU A 243 -14.13 16.68 18.67
C GLU A 243 -12.64 16.79 18.33
N ASN A 244 -12.19 16.10 17.28
CA ASN A 244 -10.80 16.09 16.83
C ASN A 244 -10.53 17.09 15.70
N GLY A 245 -11.49 17.97 15.39
CA GLY A 245 -11.36 18.97 14.33
C GLY A 245 -11.56 18.41 12.92
N PHE A 246 -11.87 17.12 12.76
CA PHE A 246 -12.07 16.51 11.44
C PHE A 246 -13.40 16.94 10.83
N TYR A 247 -13.39 17.22 9.53
CA TYR A 247 -14.58 17.44 8.73
C TYR A 247 -14.47 16.71 7.39
N ALA A 248 -15.62 16.49 6.75
CA ALA A 248 -15.68 15.99 5.39
C ALA A 248 -16.92 16.51 4.67
N LEU A 249 -16.77 16.74 3.36
CA LEU A 249 -17.83 17.11 2.42
C LEU A 249 -17.69 16.26 1.17
N ILE A 250 -18.81 15.74 0.68
CA ILE A 250 -18.89 15.11 -0.64
C ILE A 250 -19.57 16.10 -1.56
N VAL A 251 -18.88 16.47 -2.63
CA VAL A 251 -19.33 17.44 -3.64
C VAL A 251 -19.39 16.80 -5.03
N ASN A 252 -19.94 17.50 -6.01
CA ASN A 252 -19.93 17.05 -7.40
C ASN A 252 -18.54 17.25 -8.00
N LYS A 253 -17.95 16.18 -8.56
CA LYS A 253 -16.60 16.19 -9.15
C LYS A 253 -16.48 17.11 -10.38
N HIS A 254 -17.59 17.42 -11.05
CA HIS A 254 -17.65 18.30 -12.21
C HIS A 254 -18.04 19.74 -11.89
N ASP A 255 -18.28 20.04 -10.61
CA ASP A 255 -18.67 21.36 -10.11
C ASP A 255 -18.04 21.58 -8.73
N LEU A 256 -16.70 21.62 -8.72
CA LEU A 256 -15.92 21.76 -7.51
C LEU A 256 -15.94 23.22 -7.04
N PRO A 257 -16.14 23.47 -5.73
CA PRO A 257 -16.03 24.83 -5.17
C PRO A 257 -14.62 25.40 -5.37
N GLY A 258 -14.46 26.72 -5.38
CA GLY A 258 -13.13 27.35 -5.49
C GLY A 258 -12.40 27.51 -4.14
N LYS A 259 -13.15 27.36 -3.04
CA LYS A 259 -12.66 27.49 -1.67
C LYS A 259 -13.52 26.74 -0.66
N LEU A 260 -12.94 26.48 0.50
CA LEU A 260 -13.67 26.14 1.71
C LEU A 260 -13.69 27.34 2.64
N ILE A 261 -14.83 27.57 3.30
CA ILE A 261 -15.02 28.67 4.22
C ILE A 261 -15.33 28.08 5.60
N PHE A 262 -14.51 28.42 6.58
CA PHE A 262 -14.61 27.98 7.96
C PHE A 262 -15.13 29.14 8.81
N ARG A 263 -16.12 28.88 9.67
CA ARG A 263 -16.62 29.85 10.65
C ARG A 263 -16.43 29.31 12.05
N TYR A 264 -15.78 30.12 12.88
CA TYR A 264 -15.51 29.81 14.28
C TYR A 264 -15.42 31.11 15.08
N ASP A 265 -16.06 31.13 16.26
CA ASP A 265 -16.08 32.28 17.18
C ASP A 265 -16.38 33.65 16.49
N GLY A 266 -17.40 33.66 15.63
CA GLY A 266 -17.83 34.87 14.90
C GLY A 266 -16.86 35.34 13.80
N ARG A 267 -15.79 34.61 13.54
CA ARG A 267 -14.80 34.90 12.47
C ARG A 267 -14.99 33.97 11.29
N VAL A 268 -14.46 34.40 10.14
CA VAL A 268 -14.50 33.68 8.86
C VAL A 268 -13.07 33.48 8.37
N TYR A 269 -12.75 32.25 7.97
CA TYR A 269 -11.46 31.85 7.42
C TYR A 269 -11.69 31.18 6.07
N GLU A 270 -11.06 31.70 5.02
CA GLU A 270 -11.24 31.18 3.65
C GLU A 270 -9.97 30.48 3.18
N TYR A 271 -10.14 29.27 2.65
CA TYR A 271 -9.08 28.42 2.12
C TYR A 271 -9.34 28.16 0.64
N PRO A 272 -8.87 29.04 -0.26
CA PRO A 272 -8.96 28.81 -1.69
C PRO A 272 -7.99 27.70 -2.11
N PHE A 273 -8.39 26.96 -3.15
CA PHE A 273 -7.56 25.92 -3.76
C PHE A 273 -7.66 25.98 -5.27
N GLY A 274 -6.66 25.41 -5.93
CA GLY A 274 -6.61 25.35 -7.39
C GLY A 274 -7.45 24.21 -7.96
N GLU A 275 -7.31 24.01 -9.26
CA GLU A 275 -7.89 22.85 -9.92
C GLU A 275 -7.28 21.55 -9.38
N PHE A 276 -8.15 20.57 -9.14
CA PHE A 276 -7.72 19.21 -8.87
C PHE A 276 -7.57 18.50 -10.22
N PRO A 277 -6.36 18.00 -10.58
CA PRO A 277 -6.19 17.14 -11.76
C PRO A 277 -7.01 15.85 -11.56
N ASP A 278 -6.91 14.86 -12.45
CA ASP A 278 -7.72 13.64 -12.36
C ASP A 278 -7.57 12.89 -11.01
N THR A 279 -8.36 13.28 -10.02
CA THR A 279 -8.36 12.84 -8.62
C THR A 279 -9.81 12.76 -8.13
N ASP A 280 -10.03 12.11 -7.00
CA ASP A 280 -11.37 11.90 -6.42
C ASP A 280 -11.49 12.54 -5.03
N TRP A 281 -10.39 13.09 -4.49
CA TRP A 281 -10.38 13.74 -3.19
C TRP A 281 -9.19 14.67 -2.97
N GLU A 282 -9.34 15.56 -1.99
CA GLU A 282 -8.27 16.43 -1.48
C GLU A 282 -8.34 16.55 0.05
N ILE A 283 -7.17 16.65 0.69
CA ILE A 283 -7.03 17.01 2.11
C ILE A 283 -6.79 18.51 2.22
N ILE A 284 -7.65 19.22 2.95
CA ILE A 284 -7.52 20.66 3.19
C ILE A 284 -7.56 20.90 4.70
N ASP A 285 -6.38 21.05 5.31
CA ASP A 285 -6.27 21.42 6.72
C ASP A 285 -6.40 22.93 6.90
N ALA A 286 -7.14 23.33 7.93
CA ALA A 286 -7.43 24.72 8.24
C ALA A 286 -6.84 25.12 9.60
N THR A 287 -6.03 26.17 9.62
CA THR A 287 -5.51 26.75 10.87
C THR A 287 -6.52 27.72 11.49
N ILE A 288 -7.12 27.33 12.60
CA ILE A 288 -8.02 28.15 13.40
C ILE A 288 -7.28 28.68 14.64
N PRO A 289 -7.25 30.02 14.89
CA PRO A 289 -6.63 30.65 16.06
C PRO A 289 -7.22 30.23 17.42
#